data_AF-A0AA38VLZ0-F1
#
_entry.id   AF-A0AA38VLZ0-F1
#
_cell.length_a   1.000
_cell.length_b   1.000
_cell.length_c   1.000
_cell.angle_alpha   90.00
_cell.angle_beta   90.00
_cell.angle_gamma   90.00
#
_symmetry.space_group_name_H-M   'P 1'
#
loop_
_entity.id
_entity.type
_entity.pdbx_description
1 polymer ?
#
loop_
_entity_poly.entity_id
_entity_poly.type
_entity_poly.pdbx_seq_one_letter_code
_entity_poly.pdbx_strand_id
1 'polypeptide(L)'
;MYTRGFHITALLAAAATANAAVAACGADNCYRALFPCQSAAAWSTASAFCATITAGGTTATNYPTRATAACGTTPARYLSACGCGPTCTPTPTATPCPALGLVPNGDFECGLTSWTVQVPDTAASASVVSPGNTGSKAFEVHTRSAPITPEMGVSARIISDTINAAANVPCKLTFASFFTNADAGFIGVMINDAPVYTVDAHDAPAGVWNQNYIDYTPSTDRVVIKFEFLFGPYPSYARIDTVNFNYLH
;
A
#
# COMPACT_ATOMS: atom_id res chain seq x y z
N MET A 1 -66.12 3.50 0.66
CA MET A 1 -65.88 4.11 -0.67
C MET A 1 -64.49 4.73 -0.66
N TYR A 2 -63.66 4.35 -1.63
CA TYR A 2 -62.28 4.78 -1.92
C TYR A 2 -61.12 4.26 -1.03
N THR A 3 -60.59 3.16 -1.53
CA THR A 3 -59.23 2.63 -1.45
C THR A 3 -58.12 3.65 -1.74
N ARG A 4 -57.01 3.58 -1.00
CA ARG A 4 -55.67 3.91 -1.50
C ARG A 4 -54.68 2.85 -1.03
N GLY A 5 -54.26 2.00 -1.96
CA GLY A 5 -53.01 1.27 -1.86
C GLY A 5 -51.88 2.12 -2.41
N PHE A 6 -50.67 1.90 -1.91
CA PHE A 6 -49.45 1.98 -2.71
C PHE A 6 -48.44 0.99 -2.15
N HIS A 7 -48.04 0.08 -3.04
CA HIS A 7 -46.93 -0.86 -2.91
C HIS A 7 -45.60 -0.12 -2.85
N ILE A 8 -44.67 -0.53 -1.98
CA ILE A 8 -43.26 -0.72 -2.33
C ILE A 8 -42.74 -1.98 -1.64
N THR A 9 -42.81 -3.06 -2.41
CA THR A 9 -41.79 -4.07 -2.68
C THR A 9 -40.87 -4.51 -1.54
N ALA A 10 -41.10 -5.75 -1.12
CA ALA A 10 -40.20 -6.58 -0.33
C ALA A 10 -38.79 -6.65 -0.97
N LEU A 11 -37.76 -6.39 -0.17
CA LEU A 11 -36.41 -6.86 -0.46
C LEU A 11 -36.41 -8.39 -0.37
N LEU A 12 -36.47 -9.05 -1.52
CA LEU A 12 -36.22 -10.48 -1.64
C LEU A 12 -34.75 -10.78 -1.33
N ALA A 13 -34.57 -11.62 -0.33
CA ALA A 13 -33.53 -12.62 -0.15
C ALA A 13 -32.40 -12.68 -1.19
N ALA A 14 -31.19 -12.31 -0.78
CA ALA A 14 -29.94 -12.77 -1.38
C ALA A 14 -28.96 -13.18 -0.26
N ALA A 15 -29.39 -14.11 0.59
CA ALA A 15 -28.54 -14.70 1.63
C ALA A 15 -28.86 -16.19 1.79
N ALA A 16 -28.75 -16.96 0.71
CA ALA A 16 -28.59 -18.41 0.73
C ALA A 16 -28.40 -18.90 -0.71
N THR A 17 -27.16 -19.24 -1.08
CA THR A 17 -26.79 -20.34 -2.02
C THR A 17 -25.28 -20.32 -2.32
N ALA A 18 -24.43 -20.19 -1.30
CA ALA A 18 -23.01 -20.55 -1.46
C ALA A 18 -22.76 -22.06 -1.27
N ASN A 19 -23.75 -22.81 -0.77
CA ASN A 19 -23.57 -24.22 -0.37
C ASN A 19 -24.16 -25.26 -1.33
N ALA A 20 -24.67 -24.88 -2.51
CA ALA A 20 -25.29 -25.82 -3.45
C ALA A 20 -24.44 -26.18 -4.68
N ALA A 21 -23.20 -25.67 -4.80
CA ALA A 21 -22.32 -25.96 -5.94
C ALA A 21 -21.15 -26.91 -5.62
N VAL A 22 -21.08 -27.48 -4.41
CA VAL A 22 -20.00 -28.42 -4.01
C VAL A 22 -20.29 -29.86 -4.44
N ALA A 23 -21.54 -30.18 -4.81
CA ALA A 23 -21.92 -31.52 -5.23
C ALA A 23 -21.87 -31.66 -6.76
N ALA A 24 -20.68 -31.97 -7.32
CA ALA A 24 -20.46 -32.76 -8.56
C ALA A 24 -19.15 -32.44 -9.34
N CYS A 25 -18.19 -31.70 -8.78
CA CYS A 25 -16.89 -31.54 -9.45
C CYS A 25 -16.02 -32.77 -9.18
N GLY A 26 -15.96 -33.71 -10.13
CA GLY A 26 -15.22 -34.99 -9.98
C GLY A 26 -13.70 -34.90 -9.81
N ALA A 27 -13.15 -33.70 -9.57
CA ALA A 27 -11.72 -33.45 -9.47
C ALA A 27 -11.39 -32.30 -8.49
N ASP A 28 -11.83 -32.38 -7.24
CA ASP A 28 -11.63 -31.32 -6.22
C ASP A 28 -10.18 -30.81 -6.10
N ASN A 29 -9.19 -31.71 -6.15
CA ASN A 29 -7.78 -31.32 -6.08
C ASN A 29 -7.31 -30.61 -7.36
N CYS A 30 -7.80 -31.05 -8.53
CA CYS A 30 -7.50 -30.40 -9.80
C CYS A 30 -8.15 -29.02 -9.88
N TYR A 31 -9.41 -28.94 -9.47
CA TYR A 31 -10.19 -27.72 -9.38
C TYR A 31 -9.52 -26.66 -8.52
N ARG A 32 -9.12 -27.01 -7.29
CA ARG A 32 -8.44 -26.10 -6.36
C ARG A 32 -7.06 -25.66 -6.89
N ALA A 33 -6.37 -26.52 -7.61
CA ALA A 33 -5.08 -26.18 -8.23
C ALA A 33 -5.23 -25.26 -9.45
N LEU A 34 -6.31 -25.45 -10.22
CA LEU A 34 -6.64 -24.65 -11.40
C LEU A 34 -7.17 -23.27 -11.02
N PHE A 35 -8.05 -23.17 -10.01
CA PHE A 35 -8.66 -21.92 -9.54
C PHE A 35 -8.27 -21.59 -8.08
N PRO A 36 -7.02 -21.15 -7.83
CA PRO A 36 -6.60 -20.74 -6.50
C PRO A 36 -7.20 -19.38 -6.11
N CYS A 37 -7.90 -19.32 -4.98
CA CYS A 37 -8.59 -18.11 -4.51
C CYS A 37 -7.65 -16.93 -4.16
N GLN A 38 -6.38 -17.20 -3.89
CA GLN A 38 -5.40 -16.19 -3.46
C GLN A 38 -4.66 -15.50 -4.62
N SER A 39 -5.00 -15.77 -5.88
CA SER A 39 -4.28 -15.20 -7.03
C SER A 39 -5.20 -14.84 -8.19
N ALA A 40 -5.44 -13.54 -8.37
CA ALA A 40 -6.17 -13.01 -9.53
C ALA A 40 -5.49 -13.34 -10.87
N ALA A 41 -4.15 -13.36 -10.90
CA ALA A 41 -3.39 -13.74 -12.09
C ALA A 41 -3.63 -15.20 -12.48
N ALA A 42 -3.53 -16.13 -11.53
CA ALA A 42 -3.80 -17.55 -11.79
C ALA A 42 -5.25 -17.78 -12.21
N TRP A 43 -6.19 -17.01 -11.66
CA TRP A 43 -7.60 -17.03 -12.06
C TRP A 43 -7.79 -16.60 -13.52
N SER A 44 -7.16 -15.50 -13.95
CA SER A 44 -7.19 -15.05 -15.34
C SER A 44 -6.61 -16.09 -16.30
N THR A 45 -5.46 -16.68 -15.96
CA THR A 45 -4.85 -17.76 -16.75
C THR A 45 -5.75 -19.00 -16.83
N ALA A 46 -6.37 -19.41 -15.71
CA ALA A 46 -7.26 -20.56 -15.66
C ALA A 46 -8.52 -20.35 -16.49
N SER A 47 -9.13 -19.17 -16.42
CA SER A 47 -10.30 -18.80 -17.23
C SER A 47 -9.97 -18.82 -18.74
N ALA A 48 -8.81 -18.28 -19.13
CA ALA A 48 -8.35 -18.31 -20.53
C ALA A 48 -8.09 -19.74 -21.02
N PHE A 49 -7.45 -20.57 -20.18
CA PHE A 49 -7.25 -21.99 -20.47
C PHE A 49 -8.57 -22.74 -20.60
N CYS A 50 -9.53 -22.50 -19.70
CA CYS A 50 -10.86 -23.13 -19.74
C CYS A 50 -11.63 -22.79 -21.02
N ALA A 51 -11.51 -21.56 -21.52
CA ALA A 51 -12.07 -21.18 -22.83
C ALA A 51 -11.43 -21.98 -23.98
N THR A 52 -10.11 -22.21 -23.91
CA THR A 52 -9.36 -22.92 -24.95
C THR A 52 -9.64 -24.43 -24.95
N ILE A 53 -9.65 -25.08 -23.78
CA ILE A 53 -9.91 -26.53 -23.70
C ILE A 53 -11.37 -26.88 -24.01
N THR A 54 -12.32 -26.01 -23.67
CA THR A 54 -13.74 -26.21 -24.01
C THR A 54 -13.97 -26.08 -25.52
N ALA A 55 -13.22 -25.21 -26.20
CA ALA A 55 -13.26 -25.08 -27.66
C ALA A 55 -12.52 -26.21 -28.39
N GLY A 56 -11.39 -26.70 -27.86
CA GLY A 56 -10.56 -27.74 -28.49
C GLY A 56 -10.88 -29.19 -28.10
N GLY A 57 -11.69 -29.41 -27.06
CA GLY A 57 -12.02 -30.73 -26.54
C GLY A 57 -10.80 -31.48 -25.98
N THR A 58 -10.72 -32.80 -26.20
CA THR A 58 -9.66 -33.68 -25.66
C THR A 58 -8.30 -33.52 -26.33
N THR A 59 -8.15 -32.60 -27.28
CA THR A 59 -6.91 -32.39 -28.05
C THR A 59 -5.99 -31.31 -27.47
N ALA A 60 -6.39 -30.64 -26.39
CA ALA A 60 -5.55 -29.64 -25.74
C ALA A 60 -4.27 -30.29 -25.16
N THR A 61 -3.10 -29.71 -25.48
CA THR A 61 -1.79 -30.18 -24.99
C THR A 61 -1.12 -29.19 -24.03
N ASN A 62 -1.58 -27.93 -24.02
CA ASN A 62 -1.00 -26.84 -23.22
C ASN A 62 -1.66 -26.75 -21.83
N TYR A 63 -1.45 -27.76 -20.99
CA TYR A 63 -1.99 -27.79 -19.63
C TYR A 63 -1.26 -26.81 -18.70
N PRO A 64 -1.97 -26.06 -17.83
CA PRO A 64 -1.33 -25.15 -16.88
C PRO A 64 -0.43 -25.91 -15.91
N THR A 65 0.87 -25.62 -15.92
CA THR A 65 1.90 -26.30 -15.10
C THR A 65 1.51 -26.39 -13.62
N ARG A 66 0.91 -25.31 -13.09
CA ARG A 66 0.42 -25.22 -11.71
C ARG A 66 -0.61 -26.29 -11.36
N ALA A 67 -1.49 -26.59 -12.31
CA ALA A 67 -2.57 -27.56 -12.13
C ALA A 67 -2.12 -28.98 -12.53
N THR A 68 -1.11 -29.14 -13.37
CA THR A 68 -0.62 -30.45 -13.87
C THR A 68 -0.22 -31.40 -12.75
N ALA A 69 0.36 -30.91 -11.64
CA ALA A 69 0.70 -31.75 -10.49
C ALA A 69 -0.52 -32.38 -9.80
N ALA A 70 -1.69 -31.73 -9.85
CA ALA A 70 -2.92 -32.20 -9.20
C ALA A 70 -3.92 -32.84 -10.19
N CYS A 71 -3.94 -32.34 -11.43
CA CYS A 71 -4.83 -32.78 -12.50
C CYS A 71 -4.23 -33.91 -13.36
N GLY A 72 -2.91 -34.10 -13.33
CA GLY A 72 -2.20 -34.89 -14.33
C GLY A 72 -2.30 -34.24 -15.71
N THR A 73 -2.31 -35.06 -16.76
CA THR A 73 -2.40 -34.62 -18.16
C THR A 73 -3.69 -35.09 -18.85
N THR A 74 -4.68 -35.57 -18.09
CA THR A 74 -5.93 -36.09 -18.66
C THR A 74 -6.92 -34.95 -18.94
N PRO A 75 -7.33 -34.73 -20.20
CA PRO A 75 -8.20 -33.59 -20.56
C PRO A 75 -9.55 -33.59 -19.81
N ALA A 76 -10.12 -34.77 -19.54
CA ALA A 76 -11.40 -34.91 -18.84
C ALA A 76 -11.41 -34.28 -17.44
N ARG A 77 -10.29 -34.29 -16.72
CA ARG A 77 -10.18 -33.67 -15.39
C ARG A 77 -10.23 -32.15 -15.46
N TYR A 78 -9.60 -31.58 -16.49
CA TYR A 78 -9.63 -30.14 -16.74
C TYR A 78 -11.00 -29.68 -17.25
N LEU A 79 -11.63 -30.42 -18.17
CA LEU A 79 -12.99 -30.14 -18.63
C LEU A 79 -13.99 -30.15 -17.46
N SER A 80 -13.87 -31.13 -16.54
CA SER A 80 -14.68 -31.16 -15.32
C SER A 80 -14.42 -29.96 -14.41
N ALA A 81 -13.16 -29.61 -14.16
CA ALA A 81 -12.82 -28.44 -13.34
C ALA A 81 -13.29 -27.11 -13.96
N CYS A 82 -13.18 -26.95 -15.28
CA CYS A 82 -13.64 -25.78 -16.02
C CYS A 82 -15.16 -25.67 -16.04
N GLY A 83 -15.88 -26.80 -16.15
CA GLY A 83 -17.35 -26.83 -16.11
C GLY A 83 -17.94 -26.40 -14.77
N CYS A 84 -17.19 -26.54 -13.68
CA CYS A 84 -17.60 -26.07 -12.36
C CYS A 84 -17.49 -24.55 -12.20
N GLY A 85 -16.58 -23.91 -12.94
CA GLY A 85 -16.30 -22.49 -12.81
C GLY A 85 -15.74 -22.08 -11.44
N PRO A 86 -15.29 -20.83 -11.28
CA PRO A 86 -14.70 -20.36 -10.04
C PRO A 86 -15.75 -20.20 -8.93
N THR A 87 -15.47 -20.77 -7.75
CA THR A 87 -16.36 -20.74 -6.55
C THR A 87 -15.94 -19.67 -5.55
N CYS A 88 -14.84 -18.99 -5.82
CA CYS A 88 -14.32 -17.90 -5.00
C CYS A 88 -13.95 -16.71 -5.88
N THR A 89 -14.17 -15.51 -5.33
CA THR A 89 -13.66 -14.27 -5.89
C THR A 89 -12.17 -14.19 -5.57
N PRO A 90 -11.28 -14.01 -6.56
CA PRO A 90 -9.87 -13.87 -6.27
C PRO A 90 -9.65 -12.61 -5.42
N THR A 91 -8.80 -12.69 -4.41
CA THR A 91 -8.31 -11.48 -3.76
C THR A 91 -7.50 -10.70 -4.80
N PRO A 92 -7.87 -9.45 -5.13
CA PRO A 92 -7.07 -8.64 -6.04
C PRO A 92 -5.67 -8.51 -5.44
N THR A 93 -4.65 -8.76 -6.26
CA THR A 93 -3.28 -8.40 -5.89
C THR A 93 -3.27 -6.88 -5.71
N ALA A 94 -2.84 -6.40 -4.53
CA ALA A 94 -2.71 -4.97 -4.30
C ALA A 94 -1.79 -4.39 -5.38
N THR A 95 -2.27 -3.40 -6.13
CA THR A 95 -1.43 -2.65 -7.05
C THR A 95 -0.31 -2.01 -6.23
N PRO A 96 0.97 -2.28 -6.55
CA PRO A 96 2.08 -1.63 -5.85
C PRO A 96 1.96 -0.13 -6.03
N CYS A 97 2.13 0.62 -4.95
CA CYS A 97 2.17 2.07 -5.03
C CYS A 97 3.43 2.52 -5.77
N PRO A 98 3.34 3.52 -6.66
CA PRO A 98 4.50 4.03 -7.37
C PRO A 98 5.63 4.38 -6.40
N ALA A 99 6.86 4.09 -6.79
CA ALA A 99 8.03 4.48 -6.03
C ALA A 99 8.56 5.83 -6.55
N LEU A 100 9.04 6.66 -5.62
CA LEU A 100 9.91 7.79 -5.93
C LEU A 100 11.35 7.34 -5.69
N GLY A 101 12.02 7.04 -6.80
CA GLY A 101 13.33 6.39 -6.75
C GLY A 101 13.23 5.01 -6.10
N LEU A 102 14.00 4.79 -5.04
CA LEU A 102 13.98 3.57 -4.25
C LEU A 102 12.91 3.57 -3.14
N VAL A 103 12.20 4.68 -2.91
CA VAL A 103 11.21 4.81 -1.83
C VAL A 103 9.80 4.50 -2.35
N PRO A 104 9.15 3.41 -1.92
CA PRO A 104 7.76 3.15 -2.28
C PRO A 104 6.83 4.21 -1.66
N ASN A 105 5.87 4.73 -2.44
CA ASN A 105 4.86 5.68 -1.96
C ASN A 105 5.48 6.89 -1.21
N GLY A 106 6.59 7.43 -1.71
CA GLY A 106 7.26 8.60 -1.14
C GLY A 106 6.52 9.92 -1.32
N ASP A 107 5.52 9.94 -2.21
CA ASP A 107 4.58 11.05 -2.47
C ASP A 107 3.26 10.93 -1.69
N PHE A 108 3.09 9.86 -0.90
CA PHE A 108 1.89 9.60 -0.10
C PHE A 108 0.58 9.51 -0.90
N GLU A 109 0.63 9.32 -2.23
CA GLU A 109 -0.57 9.26 -3.06
C GLU A 109 -1.43 8.03 -2.76
N CYS A 110 -0.81 6.97 -2.23
CA CYS A 110 -1.48 5.79 -1.68
C CYS A 110 -1.76 5.86 -0.17
N GLY A 111 -1.73 7.04 0.45
CA GLY A 111 -1.85 7.15 1.90
C GLY A 111 -0.57 6.67 2.59
N LEU A 112 -0.70 5.78 3.58
CA LEU A 112 0.42 5.30 4.41
C LEU A 112 0.97 3.94 3.97
N THR A 113 0.63 3.45 2.78
CA THR A 113 1.20 2.18 2.29
C THR A 113 2.73 2.25 2.28
N SER A 114 3.40 1.24 2.84
CA SER A 114 4.86 1.16 3.02
C SER A 114 5.46 2.15 4.03
N TRP A 115 4.61 2.73 4.90
CA TRP A 115 5.03 3.60 5.99
C TRP A 115 4.36 3.21 7.30
N THR A 116 5.13 3.19 8.38
CA THR A 116 4.64 3.02 9.74
C THR A 116 4.63 4.35 10.46
N VAL A 117 3.48 4.72 11.03
CA VAL A 117 3.31 5.96 11.81
C VAL A 117 3.24 5.63 13.30
N GLN A 118 3.94 6.42 14.10
CA GLN A 118 3.87 6.37 15.56
C GLN A 118 3.63 7.78 16.10
N VAL A 119 2.69 7.92 17.04
CA VAL A 119 2.33 9.21 17.64
C VAL A 119 2.45 9.08 19.17
N PRO A 120 3.67 9.16 19.72
CA PRO A 120 3.89 9.02 21.16
C PRO A 120 3.31 10.18 21.98
N ASP A 121 3.19 11.37 21.40
CA ASP A 121 2.64 12.53 22.10
C ASP A 121 1.13 12.66 21.89
N THR A 122 0.39 12.69 22.99
CA THR A 122 -1.07 12.80 22.96
C THR A 122 -1.58 14.17 22.50
N ALA A 123 -0.71 15.19 22.45
CA ALA A 123 -1.02 16.49 21.86
C ALA A 123 -1.04 16.49 20.33
N ALA A 124 -0.46 15.45 19.70
CA ALA A 124 -0.25 15.37 18.28
C ALA A 124 -1.25 14.45 17.57
N SER A 125 -1.42 14.68 16.28
CA SER A 125 -2.14 13.79 15.37
C SER A 125 -1.40 13.73 14.03
N ALA A 126 -1.49 12.60 13.36
CA ALA A 126 -0.85 12.36 12.07
C ALA A 126 -1.89 11.94 11.03
N SER A 127 -1.77 12.45 9.81
CA SER A 127 -2.72 12.19 8.72
C SER A 127 -2.06 12.39 7.36
N VAL A 128 -2.72 11.92 6.30
CA VAL A 128 -2.39 12.28 4.92
C VAL A 128 -3.42 13.30 4.44
N VAL A 129 -2.95 14.45 3.97
CA VAL A 129 -3.77 15.63 3.68
C VAL A 129 -3.53 16.17 2.28
N SER A 130 -4.42 17.05 1.82
CA SER A 130 -4.28 17.81 0.57
C SER A 130 -4.24 19.32 0.85
N PRO A 131 -3.52 20.12 0.04
CA PRO A 131 -2.69 19.72 -1.10
C PRO A 131 -1.29 19.20 -0.68
N GLY A 132 -0.67 18.42 -1.57
CA GLY A 132 0.74 18.06 -1.50
C GLY A 132 1.67 19.13 -2.08
N ASN A 133 2.95 18.80 -2.23
CA ASN A 133 3.96 19.64 -2.87
C ASN A 133 3.86 19.54 -4.40
N THR A 134 4.03 18.32 -4.94
CA THR A 134 3.94 18.04 -6.38
C THR A 134 2.66 17.29 -6.76
N GLY A 135 1.96 16.75 -5.77
CA GLY A 135 0.78 15.91 -5.92
C GLY A 135 -0.44 16.42 -5.16
N SER A 136 -1.40 15.51 -4.99
CA SER A 136 -2.62 15.79 -4.22
C SER A 136 -2.42 15.57 -2.73
N LYS A 137 -1.44 14.76 -2.32
CA LYS A 137 -1.30 14.32 -0.93
C LYS A 137 0.07 14.64 -0.34
N ALA A 138 0.09 14.76 0.99
CA ALA A 138 1.30 14.86 1.80
C ALA A 138 1.05 14.25 3.18
N PHE A 139 2.10 13.81 3.85
CA PHE A 139 2.02 13.44 5.26
C PHE A 139 2.08 14.69 6.15
N GLU A 140 1.14 14.83 7.07
CA GLU A 140 1.05 15.93 8.02
C GLU A 140 1.09 15.40 9.45
N VAL A 141 1.82 16.14 10.31
CA VAL A 141 1.67 16.05 11.76
C VAL A 141 1.16 17.40 12.24
N HIS A 142 0.14 17.37 13.09
CA HIS A 142 -0.50 18.55 13.67
C HIS A 142 -0.54 18.41 15.20
N THR A 143 -0.02 19.42 15.90
CA THR A 143 -0.16 19.58 17.35
C THR A 143 -1.29 20.54 17.69
N ARG A 144 -2.18 20.11 18.60
CA ARG A 144 -3.33 20.92 19.04
C ARG A 144 -3.00 21.82 20.23
N SER A 145 -1.87 21.58 20.87
CA SER A 145 -1.34 22.28 22.04
C SER A 145 0.18 22.12 22.05
N ALA A 146 0.84 22.72 23.05
CA ALA A 146 2.19 22.32 23.43
C ALA A 146 2.26 20.79 23.63
N PRO A 147 3.43 20.16 23.34
CA PRO A 147 3.66 18.76 23.65
C PRO A 147 3.35 18.40 25.10
N ILE A 148 2.65 17.28 25.33
CA ILE A 148 2.22 16.87 26.68
C ILE A 148 3.06 15.68 27.16
N THR A 149 3.16 14.65 26.34
CA THR A 149 3.89 13.41 26.67
C THR A 149 4.83 12.98 25.55
N PRO A 150 5.70 13.87 25.04
CA PRO A 150 6.59 13.49 23.96
C PRO A 150 7.63 12.47 24.45
N GLU A 151 7.79 11.37 23.71
CA GLU A 151 8.88 10.42 23.95
C GLU A 151 10.16 11.04 23.40
N MET A 152 11.11 11.41 24.28
CA MET A 152 12.36 12.08 23.88
C MET A 152 12.15 13.37 23.06
N GLY A 153 11.04 14.08 23.27
CA GLY A 153 10.71 15.30 22.51
C GLY A 153 10.03 15.03 21.16
N VAL A 154 9.87 13.78 20.75
CA VAL A 154 9.18 13.39 19.52
C VAL A 154 7.68 13.45 19.74
N SER A 155 6.98 14.25 18.93
CA SER A 155 5.52 14.30 18.93
C SER A 155 4.90 13.21 18.05
N ALA A 156 5.46 13.03 16.86
CA ALA A 156 5.12 11.92 15.96
C ALA A 156 6.32 11.55 15.10
N ARG A 157 6.30 10.35 14.54
CA ARG A 157 7.28 9.89 13.56
C ARG A 157 6.63 9.02 12.50
N ILE A 158 7.22 9.05 11.30
CA ILE A 158 6.86 8.19 10.18
C ILE A 158 8.12 7.49 9.67
N ILE A 159 8.02 6.18 9.49
CA ILE A 159 9.13 5.26 9.26
C ILE A 159 8.85 4.51 7.96
N SER A 160 9.76 4.54 7.00
CA SER A 160 9.62 3.78 5.76
C SER A 160 9.73 2.28 6.04
N ASP A 161 9.19 1.47 5.13
CA ASP A 161 9.63 0.09 5.00
C ASP A 161 11.13 0.00 4.69
N THR A 162 11.70 -1.20 4.82
CA THR A 162 13.09 -1.44 4.43
C THR A 162 13.25 -1.26 2.92
N ILE A 163 14.08 -0.29 2.55
CA ILE A 163 14.50 0.00 1.18
C ILE A 163 15.74 -0.82 0.88
N ASN A 164 15.73 -1.53 -0.26
CA ASN A 164 16.91 -2.23 -0.75
C ASN A 164 17.77 -1.24 -1.55
N ALA A 165 18.97 -0.96 -1.05
CA ALA A 165 19.96 -0.10 -1.70
C ALA A 165 21.28 -0.85 -1.85
N ALA A 166 22.17 -0.43 -2.74
CA ALA A 166 23.51 -1.00 -2.84
C ALA A 166 24.40 -0.41 -1.75
N ALA A 167 25.06 -1.28 -0.97
CA ALA A 167 26.03 -0.85 0.02
C ALA A 167 27.22 -0.15 -0.64
N ASN A 168 27.72 0.90 0.00
CA ASN A 168 28.86 1.73 -0.39
C ASN A 168 28.69 2.44 -1.75
N VAL A 169 27.45 2.57 -2.24
CA VAL A 169 27.13 3.36 -3.44
C VAL A 169 26.56 4.71 -2.98
N PRO A 170 27.13 5.84 -3.42
CA PRO A 170 26.59 7.15 -3.09
C PRO A 170 25.14 7.32 -3.54
N CYS A 171 24.31 7.82 -2.65
CA CYS A 171 22.90 8.11 -2.86
C CYS A 171 22.57 9.54 -2.44
N LYS A 172 21.37 9.98 -2.80
CA LYS A 172 20.78 11.24 -2.37
C LYS A 172 19.34 11.01 -1.93
N LEU A 173 19.03 11.46 -0.71
CA LEU A 173 17.68 11.62 -0.21
C LEU A 173 17.21 13.05 -0.52
N THR A 174 16.06 13.18 -1.15
CA THR A 174 15.38 14.46 -1.33
C THR A 174 13.97 14.38 -0.77
N PHE A 175 13.48 15.45 -0.17
CA PHE A 175 12.10 15.55 0.29
C PHE A 175 11.70 17.02 0.41
N ALA A 176 10.41 17.30 0.28
CA ALA A 176 9.85 18.61 0.56
C ALA A 176 9.36 18.67 2.01
N SER A 177 9.61 19.78 2.69
CA SER A 177 9.08 20.07 4.02
C SER A 177 8.22 21.34 4.00
N PHE A 178 7.23 21.40 4.88
CA PHE A 178 6.38 22.57 5.06
C PHE A 178 6.17 22.77 6.56
N PHE A 179 6.23 24.02 7.02
CA PHE A 179 5.86 24.41 8.38
C PHE A 179 4.82 25.52 8.32
N THR A 180 3.80 25.44 9.16
CA THR A 180 2.73 26.45 9.19
C THR A 180 3.18 27.79 9.80
N ASN A 181 4.17 27.76 10.70
CA ASN A 181 4.76 28.92 11.35
C ASN A 181 6.22 28.62 11.73
N ALA A 182 7.00 29.66 12.03
CA ALA A 182 8.42 29.53 12.39
C ALA A 182 8.65 28.86 13.75
N ASP A 183 7.67 28.91 14.66
CA ASP A 183 7.75 28.31 15.99
C ASP A 183 7.27 26.84 16.02
N ALA A 184 7.05 26.23 14.84
CA ALA A 184 6.54 24.88 14.73
C ALA A 184 7.53 23.82 15.25
N GLY A 185 8.80 24.17 15.44
CA GLY A 185 9.85 23.25 15.88
C GLY A 185 10.67 22.74 14.71
N PHE A 186 10.99 21.44 14.69
CA PHE A 186 11.86 20.87 13.66
C PHE A 186 11.47 19.45 13.26
N ILE A 187 11.93 19.05 12.07
CA ILE A 187 11.85 17.68 11.55
C ILE A 187 13.25 17.07 11.60
N GLY A 188 13.44 16.05 12.43
CA GLY A 188 14.64 15.23 12.44
C GLY A 188 14.56 14.15 11.36
N VAL A 189 15.64 13.94 10.61
CA VAL A 189 15.75 12.86 9.62
C VAL A 189 16.78 11.86 10.11
N MET A 190 16.39 10.59 10.15
CA MET A 190 17.26 9.48 10.49
C MET A 190 17.31 8.47 9.35
N ILE A 191 18.47 7.86 9.17
CA ILE A 191 18.63 6.69 8.31
C ILE A 191 19.25 5.57 9.14
N ASN A 192 18.59 4.41 9.17
CA ASN A 192 18.99 3.27 10.00
C ASN A 192 19.21 3.65 11.48
N ASP A 193 18.26 4.41 12.03
CA ASP A 193 18.26 4.94 13.41
C ASP A 193 19.43 5.89 13.75
N ALA A 194 20.27 6.26 12.78
CA ALA A 194 21.27 7.30 12.94
C ALA A 194 20.72 8.64 12.45
N PRO A 195 20.80 9.73 13.24
CA PRO A 195 20.43 11.06 12.78
C PRO A 195 21.38 11.52 11.67
N VAL A 196 20.81 11.98 10.55
CA VAL A 196 21.57 12.43 9.37
C VAL A 196 21.29 13.89 9.01
N TYR A 197 20.14 14.44 9.41
CA TYR A 197 19.74 15.79 9.05
C TYR A 197 18.67 16.32 10.00
N THR A 198 18.52 17.65 10.03
CA THR A 198 17.44 18.32 10.76
C THR A 198 16.98 19.52 9.94
N VAL A 199 15.67 19.75 9.89
CA VAL A 199 15.07 20.93 9.28
C VAL A 199 14.40 21.73 10.37
N ASP A 200 14.85 22.95 10.62
CA ASP A 200 14.19 23.89 11.53
C ASP A 200 13.12 24.69 10.78
N ALA A 201 12.00 24.97 11.45
CA ALA A 201 10.95 25.83 10.89
C ALA A 201 11.41 27.27 10.61
N HIS A 202 12.54 27.71 11.17
CA HIS A 202 13.18 28.99 10.86
C HIS A 202 14.08 28.97 9.63
N ASP A 203 14.45 27.79 9.13
CA ASP A 203 15.36 27.68 7.98
C ASP A 203 14.72 28.19 6.68
N ALA A 204 13.39 28.32 6.65
CA ALA A 204 12.64 28.77 5.50
C ALA A 204 11.32 29.48 5.85
N PRO A 205 10.71 30.23 4.90
CA PRO A 205 9.45 30.92 5.16
C PRO A 205 8.32 29.96 5.54
N ALA A 206 7.58 30.32 6.59
CA ALA A 206 6.36 29.64 6.97
C ALA A 206 5.31 29.68 5.85
N GLY A 207 4.52 28.62 5.72
CA GLY A 207 3.47 28.53 4.72
C GLY A 207 3.96 28.17 3.32
N VAL A 208 5.23 27.80 3.15
CA VAL A 208 5.84 27.48 1.86
C VAL A 208 6.50 26.10 1.91
N TRP A 209 6.41 25.35 0.80
CA TRP A 209 7.14 24.09 0.63
C TRP A 209 8.62 24.36 0.34
N ASN A 210 9.49 23.64 1.04
CA ASN A 210 10.94 23.80 0.94
C ASN A 210 11.58 22.47 0.58
N GLN A 211 12.45 22.48 -0.42
CA GLN A 211 13.12 21.27 -0.89
C GLN A 211 14.41 21.04 -0.09
N ASN A 212 14.57 19.83 0.42
CA ASN A 212 15.73 19.38 1.18
C ASN A 212 16.50 18.31 0.43
N TYR A 213 17.82 18.25 0.67
CA TYR A 213 18.75 17.33 0.01
C TYR A 213 19.76 16.81 1.02
N ILE A 214 19.98 15.49 1.03
CA ILE A 214 20.95 14.83 1.90
C ILE A 214 21.73 13.83 1.05
N ASP A 215 23.03 14.07 0.90
CA ASP A 215 23.93 13.07 0.32
C ASP A 215 24.20 11.99 1.37
N TYR A 216 24.02 10.74 1.00
CA TYR A 216 24.15 9.60 1.92
C TYR A 216 24.74 8.39 1.20
N THR A 217 25.73 7.74 1.81
CA THR A 217 26.31 6.50 1.30
C THR A 217 25.97 5.36 2.27
N PRO A 218 25.05 4.45 1.92
CA PRO A 218 24.66 3.35 2.81
C PRO A 218 25.84 2.43 3.12
N SER A 219 26.05 2.09 4.39
CA SER A 219 27.04 1.07 4.78
C SER A 219 26.52 -0.36 4.60
N THR A 220 25.21 -0.52 4.43
CA THR A 220 24.49 -1.78 4.29
C THR A 220 23.59 -1.75 3.06
N ASP A 221 23.10 -2.93 2.64
CA ASP A 221 22.16 -3.06 1.53
C ASP A 221 20.70 -2.76 1.91
N ARG A 222 20.49 -2.38 3.17
CA ARG A 222 19.19 -2.06 3.76
C ARG A 222 19.21 -0.66 4.34
N VAL A 223 18.19 0.11 3.96
CA VAL A 223 17.99 1.51 4.38
C VAL A 223 16.58 1.64 4.94
N VAL A 224 16.45 2.24 6.11
CA VAL A 224 15.17 2.68 6.68
C VAL A 224 15.25 4.16 6.92
N ILE A 225 14.33 4.92 6.33
CA ILE A 225 14.24 6.37 6.49
C ILE A 225 13.19 6.65 7.55
N LYS A 226 13.51 7.51 8.51
CA LYS A 226 12.60 7.94 9.57
C LYS A 226 12.59 9.46 9.64
N PHE A 227 11.40 10.02 9.68
CA PHE A 227 11.18 11.43 9.99
C PHE A 227 10.54 11.53 11.36
N GLU A 228 11.15 12.31 12.24
CA GLU A 228 10.63 12.63 13.57
C GLU A 228 10.22 14.09 13.61
N PHE A 229 9.02 14.35 14.12
CA PHE A 229 8.45 15.69 14.23
C PHE A 229 8.51 16.11 15.70
N LEU A 230 9.28 17.16 15.99
CA LEU A 230 9.50 17.68 17.32
C LEU A 230 8.93 19.09 17.36
N PHE A 231 7.79 19.25 18.02
CA PHE A 231 7.06 20.53 18.02
C PHE A 231 7.44 21.44 19.18
N GLY A 232 7.37 22.75 18.89
CA GLY A 232 7.45 23.80 19.89
C GLY A 232 6.19 23.94 20.75
N PRO A 233 6.11 24.97 21.60
CA PRO A 233 5.01 25.14 22.57
C PRO A 233 3.68 25.58 21.93
N TYR A 234 3.66 25.92 20.64
CA TYR A 234 2.48 26.47 19.97
C TYR A 234 1.82 25.44 19.04
N PRO A 235 0.46 25.41 18.99
CA PRO A 235 -0.27 24.59 18.03
C PRO A 235 0.20 24.89 16.60
N SER A 236 0.70 23.86 15.94
CA SER A 236 1.36 23.99 14.64
C SER A 236 1.18 22.70 13.86
N TYR A 237 1.39 22.77 12.55
CA TYR A 237 1.51 21.58 11.74
C TYR A 237 2.72 21.68 10.83
N ALA A 238 3.29 20.52 10.55
CA ALA A 238 4.41 20.35 9.66
C ALA A 238 4.13 19.18 8.73
N ARG A 239 4.64 19.25 7.51
CA ARG A 239 4.40 18.24 6.48
C ARG A 239 5.69 17.81 5.83
N ILE A 240 5.66 16.58 5.31
CA ILE A 240 6.64 16.09 4.35
C ILE A 240 5.93 15.55 3.11
N ASP A 241 6.58 15.68 1.97
CA ASP A 241 6.14 15.12 0.69
C ASP A 241 7.36 14.83 -0.20
N THR A 242 7.15 14.12 -1.30
CA THR A 242 8.14 13.88 -2.36
C THR A 242 9.43 13.23 -1.84
N VAL A 243 9.30 12.30 -0.89
CA VAL A 243 10.43 11.57 -0.30
C VAL A 243 11.00 10.63 -1.34
N ASN A 244 12.21 10.91 -1.80
CA ASN A 244 12.83 10.24 -2.92
C ASN A 244 14.28 9.91 -2.59
N PHE A 245 14.68 8.66 -2.80
CA PHE A 245 16.03 8.18 -2.54
C PHE A 245 16.60 7.54 -3.80
N ASN A 246 17.67 8.10 -4.36
CA ASN A 246 18.27 7.62 -5.61
C ASN A 246 19.78 7.48 -5.50
N TYR A 247 20.35 6.60 -6.32
CA TYR A 247 21.78 6.57 -6.55
C TYR A 247 22.24 7.87 -7.21
N LEU A 248 23.40 8.37 -6.77
CA LEU A 248 24.13 9.41 -7.47
C LEU A 248 24.88 8.75 -8.63
N HIS A 249 24.60 9.20 -9.85
CA HIS A 249 25.30 8.79 -11.05
C HIS A 249 26.53 9.67 -11.30
#